data_AF-A0A6G8Q9B9-F1
#
_entry.id   AF-A0A6G8Q9B9-F1
#
_cell.length_a   1.000
_cell.length_b   1.000
_cell.length_c   1.000
_cell.angle_alpha   90.00
_cell.angle_beta   90.00
_cell.angle_gamma   90.00
#
_symmetry.space_group_name_H-M   'P 1'
#
loop_
_entity.id
_entity.type
_entity.pdbx_description
1 polymer ?
#
loop_
_entity_poly.entity_id
_entity_poly.type
_entity_poly.pdbx_seq_one_letter_code
_entity_poly.pdbx_strand_id
1 'polypeptide(L)'
;MDLKSLDFAEAVSYLAERSGVELEYEGGGDAEAAKKRAGRRRAIYKALAAAAIYYHKYLLKSSSPEAQGARDYLKGRGLEHSTIEEFRLGYAARGGSGFSQAVKKLGIERSSLDAAGLLSSRGGRGLGGGSRSPSPTGEAE
;
A
#
# COMPACT_ATOMS: atom_id res chain seq x y z
N MET A 1 -22.20 5.99 -3.45
CA MET A 1 -21.09 5.05 -3.19
C MET A 1 -20.45 4.70 -4.53
N ASP A 2 -19.47 5.48 -4.96
CA ASP A 2 -18.68 5.18 -6.16
C ASP A 2 -17.57 4.20 -5.77
N LEU A 3 -17.95 2.92 -5.77
CA LEU A 3 -17.13 1.85 -5.25
C LEU A 3 -16.04 1.50 -6.27
N LYS A 4 -14.88 2.13 -6.10
CA LYS A 4 -13.69 2.04 -6.96
C LYS A 4 -13.88 2.91 -8.19
N SER A 5 -13.07 3.95 -8.35
CA SER A 5 -12.98 4.78 -9.57
C SER A 5 -12.46 3.96 -10.76
N LEU A 6 -13.22 2.94 -11.15
CA LEU A 6 -12.99 2.04 -12.25
C LEU A 6 -13.65 2.64 -13.48
N ASP A 7 -12.93 2.62 -14.59
CA ASP A 7 -13.54 2.89 -15.89
C ASP A 7 -14.55 1.78 -16.25
N PHE A 8 -15.52 2.06 -17.13
CA PHE A 8 -16.62 1.15 -17.44
C PHE A 8 -16.14 -0.25 -17.85
N ALA A 9 -15.15 -0.34 -18.74
CA ALA A 9 -14.56 -1.61 -19.17
C ALA A 9 -13.91 -2.39 -18.02
N GLU A 10 -13.38 -1.68 -17.02
CA GLU A 10 -12.73 -2.25 -15.85
C GLU A 10 -13.75 -2.75 -14.83
N ALA A 11 -14.87 -2.04 -14.67
CA ALA A 11 -16.00 -2.48 -13.87
C ALA A 11 -16.64 -3.76 -14.45
N VAL A 12 -16.81 -3.81 -15.77
CA VAL A 12 -17.32 -4.99 -16.49
C VAL A 12 -16.34 -6.17 -16.34
N SER A 13 -15.04 -5.96 -16.56
CA SER A 13 -13.99 -6.97 -16.31
C SER A 13 -14.03 -7.52 -14.89
N TYR A 14 -14.10 -6.63 -13.90
CA TYR A 14 -14.13 -6.99 -12.49
C TYR A 14 -15.37 -7.82 -12.13
N LEU A 15 -16.53 -7.47 -12.68
CA LEU A 15 -17.77 -8.19 -12.45
C LEU A 15 -17.73 -9.58 -13.10
N ALA A 16 -17.24 -9.66 -14.33
CA ALA A 16 -17.15 -10.90 -15.10
C ALA A 16 -16.22 -11.93 -14.43
N GLU A 17 -15.04 -11.51 -13.95
CA GLU A 17 -14.18 -12.39 -13.14
C GLU A 17 -14.88 -12.89 -11.87
N ARG A 18 -15.69 -12.03 -11.22
CA ARG A 18 -16.42 -12.38 -10.01
C ARG A 18 -17.58 -13.35 -10.27
N SER A 19 -18.23 -13.24 -11.44
CA SER A 19 -19.36 -14.08 -11.84
C SER A 19 -18.94 -15.29 -12.68
N GLY A 20 -17.67 -15.42 -13.03
CA GLY A 20 -17.17 -16.50 -13.90
C GLY A 20 -17.62 -16.38 -15.36
N VAL A 21 -17.90 -15.16 -15.82
CA VAL A 21 -18.33 -14.89 -17.21
C VAL A 21 -17.10 -14.54 -18.05
N GLU A 22 -16.98 -15.14 -19.22
CA GLU A 22 -15.93 -14.81 -20.19
C GLU A 22 -16.37 -13.59 -21.00
N LEU A 23 -15.52 -12.56 -21.09
CA LEU A 23 -15.82 -11.32 -21.82
C LEU A 23 -15.15 -11.33 -23.18
N GLU A 24 -15.96 -11.25 -24.23
CA GLU A 24 -15.51 -10.94 -25.57
C GLU A 24 -15.69 -9.44 -25.84
N TYR A 25 -14.59 -8.76 -26.20
CA TYR A 25 -14.59 -7.34 -26.51
C TYR A 25 -14.77 -7.14 -28.02
N GLU A 26 -16.00 -6.91 -28.47
CA GLU A 26 -16.27 -6.50 -29.85
C GLU A 26 -16.04 -4.99 -30.02
N GLY A 27 -14.89 -4.63 -30.57
CA GLY A 27 -14.67 -3.29 -31.11
C GLY A 27 -13.39 -2.61 -30.61
N GLY A 28 -12.33 -2.67 -31.42
CA GLY A 28 -11.24 -1.67 -31.58
C GLY A 28 -10.42 -1.21 -30.37
N GLY A 29 -10.85 -1.46 -29.14
CA GLY A 29 -10.10 -1.19 -27.92
C GLY A 29 -9.08 -2.29 -27.71
N ASP A 30 -7.88 -1.91 -27.29
CA ASP A 30 -6.81 -2.84 -26.94
C ASP A 30 -7.18 -3.58 -25.64
N ALA A 31 -8.00 -4.63 -25.79
CA ALA A 31 -8.49 -5.49 -24.71
C ALA A 31 -7.33 -6.12 -23.92
N GLU A 32 -6.22 -6.40 -24.61
CA GLU A 32 -5.00 -6.90 -24.00
C GLU A 32 -4.34 -5.83 -23.11
N ALA A 33 -4.28 -4.56 -23.56
CA ALA A 33 -3.83 -3.46 -22.72
C ALA A 33 -4.75 -3.25 -21.49
N ALA A 34 -6.07 -3.37 -21.64
CA ALA A 34 -7.01 -3.27 -20.53
C ALA A 34 -6.79 -4.40 -19.50
N LYS A 35 -6.67 -5.65 -19.95
CA LYS A 35 -6.35 -6.83 -19.12
C LYS A 35 -5.03 -6.66 -18.39
N LYS A 36 -3.99 -6.17 -19.07
CA LYS A 36 -2.68 -5.87 -18.47
C LYS A 36 -2.77 -4.79 -17.38
N ARG A 37 -3.54 -3.71 -17.61
CA ARG A 37 -3.79 -2.66 -16.59
C ARG A 37 -4.51 -3.23 -15.36
N ALA A 38 -5.55 -4.03 -15.57
CA ALA A 38 -6.29 -4.69 -14.49
C ALA A 38 -5.40 -5.63 -13.67
N GLY A 39 -4.60 -6.47 -14.34
CA GLY A 39 -3.63 -7.36 -13.69
C GLY A 39 -2.60 -6.59 -12.85
N ARG A 40 -2.06 -5.49 -13.38
CA ARG A 40 -1.11 -4.63 -12.64
C ARG A 40 -1.74 -4.03 -11.39
N ARG A 41 -2.96 -3.48 -11.48
CA ARG A 41 -3.69 -2.96 -10.30
C ARG A 41 -3.94 -4.05 -9.27
N ARG A 42 -4.34 -5.24 -9.70
CA ARG A 42 -4.57 -6.38 -8.81
C ARG A 42 -3.30 -6.76 -8.05
N ALA A 43 -2.15 -6.75 -8.72
CA ALA A 43 -0.86 -7.01 -8.07
C ALA A 43 -0.52 -5.94 -7.02
N ILE A 44 -0.76 -4.66 -7.32
CA ILE A 44 -0.59 -3.54 -6.37
C ILE A 44 -1.52 -3.70 -5.16
N TYR A 45 -2.80 -4.00 -5.37
CA TYR A 45 -3.75 -4.23 -4.27
C TYR A 45 -3.36 -5.41 -3.40
N LYS A 46 -2.85 -6.50 -4.00
CA LYS A 46 -2.32 -7.65 -3.25
C LYS A 46 -1.13 -7.23 -2.37
N ALA A 47 -0.24 -6.39 -2.88
CA ALA A 47 0.90 -5.87 -2.13
C ALA A 47 0.45 -4.99 -0.95
N LEU A 48 -0.49 -4.06 -1.17
CA LEU A 48 -1.05 -3.19 -0.14
C LEU A 48 -1.79 -3.98 0.94
N ALA A 49 -2.58 -4.99 0.55
CA ALA A 49 -3.27 -5.87 1.49
C ALA A 49 -2.28 -6.65 2.36
N ALA A 50 -1.22 -7.18 1.76
CA ALA A 50 -0.15 -7.87 2.50
C ALA A 50 0.54 -6.93 3.50
N ALA A 51 0.81 -5.67 3.12
CA ALA A 51 1.37 -4.66 4.00
C ALA A 51 0.46 -4.36 5.20
N ALA A 52 -0.82 -4.10 4.95
CA ALA A 52 -1.79 -3.83 6.00
C ALA A 52 -1.87 -4.99 7.01
N ILE A 53 -1.98 -6.22 6.53
CA ILE A 53 -2.02 -7.42 7.38
C ILE A 53 -0.72 -7.56 8.19
N TYR A 54 0.43 -7.37 7.54
CA TYR A 54 1.74 -7.53 8.18
C TYR A 54 1.92 -6.52 9.32
N TYR A 55 1.71 -5.23 9.06
CA TYR A 55 1.94 -4.19 10.05
C TYR A 55 0.88 -4.20 11.17
N HIS A 56 -0.35 -4.55 10.86
CA HIS A 56 -1.39 -4.76 11.86
C HIS A 56 -1.03 -5.94 12.79
N LYS A 57 -0.62 -7.08 12.21
CA LYS A 57 -0.14 -8.23 12.98
C LYS A 57 1.08 -7.88 13.82
N TYR A 58 2.01 -7.07 13.30
CA TYR A 58 3.17 -6.61 14.05
C TYR A 58 2.74 -5.80 15.28
N LEU A 59 1.84 -4.82 15.11
CA LEU A 59 1.33 -4.00 16.20
C LEU A 59 0.65 -4.85 17.29
N LEU A 60 -0.19 -5.81 16.91
CA LEU A 60 -0.97 -6.59 17.88
C LEU A 60 -0.18 -7.73 18.55
N LYS A 61 0.65 -8.45 17.78
CA LYS A 61 1.23 -9.73 18.23
C LYS A 61 2.72 -9.66 18.57
N SER A 62 3.42 -8.60 18.19
CA SER A 62 4.84 -8.47 18.51
C SER A 62 5.04 -8.07 19.97
N SER A 63 5.92 -8.79 20.67
CA SER A 63 6.42 -8.44 22.01
C SER A 63 7.61 -7.47 21.96
N SER A 64 7.94 -6.91 20.80
CA SER A 64 9.02 -5.93 20.68
C SER A 64 8.71 -4.65 21.47
N PRO A 65 9.72 -3.97 22.05
CA PRO A 65 9.53 -2.69 22.74
C PRO A 65 8.90 -1.62 21.83
N GLU A 66 9.24 -1.60 20.54
CA GLU A 66 8.66 -0.66 19.58
C GLU A 66 7.15 -0.90 19.39
N ALA A 67 6.70 -2.16 19.32
CA ALA A 67 5.29 -2.49 19.21
C ALA A 67 4.52 -2.14 20.50
N GLN A 68 5.13 -2.38 21.67
CA GLN A 68 4.55 -1.98 22.94
C GLN A 68 4.39 -0.46 23.03
N GLY A 69 5.45 0.29 22.72
CA GLY A 69 5.39 1.76 22.70
C GLY A 69 4.35 2.31 21.73
N ALA A 70 4.15 1.66 20.58
CA ALA A 70 3.08 2.02 19.65
C ALA A 70 1.68 1.77 20.23
N ARG A 71 1.46 0.65 20.91
CA ARG A 71 0.18 0.37 21.60
C ARG A 71 -0.08 1.36 22.73
N ASP A 72 0.94 1.69 23.51
CA ASP A 72 0.84 2.66 24.60
C ASP A 72 0.53 4.07 24.06
N TYR A 73 1.13 4.45 22.93
CA TYR A 73 0.82 5.69 22.24
C TYR A 73 -0.64 5.75 21.76
N LEU A 74 -1.15 4.69 21.13
CA LEU A 74 -2.54 4.62 20.68
C LEU A 74 -3.52 4.67 21.85
N LYS A 75 -3.21 3.96 22.94
CA LYS A 75 -3.99 4.01 24.18
C LYS A 75 -3.99 5.41 24.80
N GLY A 76 -2.84 6.08 24.85
CA GLY A 76 -2.72 7.46 25.31
C GLY A 76 -3.49 8.47 24.46
N ARG A 77 -3.78 8.14 23.19
CA ARG A 77 -4.66 8.92 22.30
C ARG A 77 -6.16 8.62 22.49
N GLY A 78 -6.52 7.68 23.36
CA GLY A 78 -7.90 7.25 23.57
C GLY A 78 -8.44 6.34 22.46
N LEU A 79 -7.57 5.67 21.69
CA LEU A 79 -8.00 4.69 20.71
C LEU A 79 -8.20 3.33 21.37
N GLU A 80 -9.44 2.85 21.30
CA GLU A 80 -9.84 1.53 21.79
C GLU A 80 -9.29 0.40 20.91
N HIS A 81 -9.15 -0.79 21.49
CA HIS A 81 -8.67 -1.97 20.78
C HIS A 81 -9.57 -2.33 19.59
N SER A 82 -10.89 -2.19 19.73
CA SER A 82 -11.86 -2.41 18.66
C SER A 82 -11.62 -1.51 17.46
N THR A 83 -11.32 -0.23 17.69
CA THR A 83 -10.98 0.73 16.61
C THR A 83 -9.69 0.35 15.91
N ILE A 84 -8.68 -0.10 16.66
CA ILE A 84 -7.40 -0.57 16.09
C ILE A 84 -7.63 -1.77 15.16
N GLU A 85 -8.51 -2.69 15.54
CA GLU A 85 -8.87 -3.87 14.74
C GLU A 85 -9.72 -3.51 13.52
N GLU A 86 -10.77 -2.70 13.70
CA GLU A 86 -11.70 -2.29 12.63
C GLU A 86 -10.97 -1.56 11.51
N PHE A 87 -10.13 -0.57 11.87
CA PHE A 87 -9.37 0.21 10.91
C PHE A 87 -8.05 -0.47 10.50
N ARG A 88 -7.74 -1.63 11.07
CA ARG A 88 -6.48 -2.38 10.85
C ARG A 88 -5.24 -1.51 11.01
N LEU A 89 -5.22 -0.71 12.08
CA LEU A 89 -4.06 0.12 12.39
C LEU A 89 -2.84 -0.77 12.60
N GLY A 90 -1.70 -0.35 12.06
CA GLY A 90 -0.46 -1.13 12.10
C GLY A 90 0.73 -0.29 12.50
N TYR A 91 1.84 -0.95 12.76
CA TYR A 91 3.10 -0.28 13.10
C TYR A 91 4.25 -0.81 12.25
N ALA A 92 4.99 0.11 11.64
CA ALA A 92 6.18 -0.18 10.86
C ALA A 92 7.43 0.01 11.73
N ALA A 93 8.03 -1.11 12.13
CA ALA A 93 9.26 -1.13 12.91
C ALA A 93 10.45 -0.48 12.19
N ARG A 94 11.39 0.07 12.96
CA ARG A 94 12.63 0.60 12.38
C ARG A 94 13.38 -0.51 11.65
N GLY A 95 13.94 -0.14 10.50
CA GLY A 95 14.74 -1.04 9.67
C GLY A 95 13.97 -1.72 8.53
N GLY A 96 12.63 -1.82 8.59
CA GLY A 96 11.76 -2.21 7.47
C GLY A 96 12.03 -3.57 6.81
N SER A 97 13.05 -4.32 7.25
CA SER A 97 13.57 -5.51 6.58
C SER A 97 12.65 -6.72 6.73
N GLY A 98 11.91 -6.81 7.85
CA GLY A 98 10.97 -7.89 8.13
C GLY A 98 9.83 -7.96 7.11
N PHE A 99 9.30 -6.82 6.66
CA PHE A 99 8.25 -6.78 5.65
C PHE A 99 8.77 -7.28 4.30
N SER A 100 9.92 -6.79 3.84
CA SER A 100 10.56 -7.23 2.60
C SER A 100 10.80 -8.74 2.55
N GLN A 101 11.19 -9.36 3.67
CA GLN A 101 11.35 -10.81 3.76
C GLN A 101 10.00 -11.55 3.74
N ALA A 102 9.00 -11.05 4.47
CA ALA A 102 7.67 -11.65 4.49
C ALA A 102 7.06 -11.66 3.09
N VAL A 103 7.17 -10.55 2.36
CA VAL A 103 6.58 -10.40 1.03
C VAL A 103 7.26 -11.28 -0.02
N LYS A 104 8.58 -11.47 0.07
CA LYS A 104 9.30 -12.43 -0.77
C LYS A 104 8.73 -13.85 -0.63
N LYS A 105 8.37 -14.27 0.59
CA LYS A 105 7.74 -15.59 0.84
C LYS A 105 6.34 -15.68 0.25
N LEU A 106 5.62 -14.56 0.10
CA LEU A 106 4.30 -14.51 -0.53
C LEU A 106 4.34 -14.47 -2.07
N GLY A 107 5.54 -14.47 -2.68
CA GLY A 107 5.71 -14.42 -4.14
C GLY A 107 5.18 -13.13 -4.77
N ILE A 108 5.19 -12.01 -4.03
CA ILE A 108 4.80 -10.72 -4.59
C ILE A 108 6.03 -10.11 -5.26
N GLU A 109 5.86 -9.76 -6.53
CA GLU A 109 6.89 -9.14 -7.35
C GLU A 109 7.36 -7.80 -6.81
N ARG A 110 8.66 -7.54 -6.93
CA ARG A 110 9.26 -6.29 -6.44
C ARG A 110 8.70 -5.08 -7.17
N SER A 111 8.48 -5.20 -8.47
CA SER A 111 7.88 -4.15 -9.30
C SER A 111 6.50 -3.72 -8.79
N SER A 112 5.73 -4.64 -8.20
CA SER A 112 4.42 -4.35 -7.62
C SER A 112 4.53 -3.63 -6.28
N LEU A 113 5.57 -3.93 -5.49
CA LEU A 113 5.86 -3.22 -4.23
C LEU A 113 6.36 -1.80 -4.49
N ASP A 114 7.22 -1.62 -5.48
CA ASP A 114 7.70 -0.30 -5.91
C ASP A 114 6.54 0.53 -6.46
N ALA A 115 5.68 -0.05 -7.30
CA ALA A 115 4.47 0.62 -7.82
C ALA A 115 3.44 0.93 -6.72
N ALA A 116 3.41 0.15 -5.64
CA ALA A 116 2.59 0.42 -4.45
C ALA A 116 3.21 1.45 -3.50
N GLY A 117 4.44 1.92 -3.76
CA GLY A 117 5.17 2.83 -2.87
C GLY A 117 5.62 2.21 -1.54
N LEU A 118 5.65 0.88 -1.46
CA LEU A 118 5.98 0.13 -0.23
C LEU A 118 7.48 -0.09 -0.03
N LEU A 119 8.28 0.19 -1.05
CA LEU A 119 9.74 0.13 -1.02
C LEU A 119 10.32 1.48 -1.45
N SER A 120 11.30 1.97 -0.69
CA SER A 120 12.09 3.11 -1.13
C SER A 120 13.07 2.66 -2.21
N SER A 121 12.96 3.23 -3.40
CA SER A 121 13.90 3.02 -4.52
C SER A 121 15.35 3.40 -4.17
N ARG A 122 15.54 4.20 -3.11
CA ARG A 122 16.86 4.53 -2.54
C ARG A 122 16.86 4.21 -1.06
N GLY A 123 17.76 3.34 -0.62
CA GLY A 123 17.97 3.07 0.80
C GLY A 123 18.14 4.39 1.56
N GLY A 124 17.27 4.63 2.54
CA GLY A 124 17.43 5.69 3.53
C GLY A 124 17.49 7.12 2.98
N ARG A 125 16.35 7.71 2.62
CA ARG A 125 16.09 9.08 3.05
C ARG A 125 14.95 9.04 4.03
N GLY A 126 15.32 9.08 5.31
CA GLY A 126 14.36 9.16 6.40
C GLY A 126 13.43 10.34 6.19
N LEU A 127 12.18 10.13 6.55
CA LEU A 127 11.23 11.20 6.86
C LEU A 127 11.76 11.92 8.11
N GLY A 128 12.75 12.79 7.89
CA GLY A 128 13.40 13.58 8.92
C GLY A 128 13.66 14.97 8.35
N GLY A 129 12.91 15.95 8.86
CA GLY A 129 13.21 17.37 8.77
C GLY A 129 13.20 17.94 7.36
N GLY A 130 12.09 18.56 6.98
CA GLY A 130 12.13 19.60 5.96
C GLY A 130 13.00 20.76 6.46
N SER A 131 14.28 20.79 6.10
CA SER A 131 14.98 22.06 5.97
C SER A 131 14.62 22.62 4.59
N ARG A 132 13.68 23.57 4.59
CA ARG A 132 13.56 24.51 3.49
C ARG A 132 14.91 25.19 3.35
N SER A 133 15.69 24.82 2.35
CA SER A 133 16.77 25.66 1.85
C SER A 133 16.13 26.97 1.38
N PRO A 134 16.49 28.14 1.94
CA PRO A 134 15.98 29.41 1.46
C PRO A 134 16.47 29.61 0.03
N SER A 135 15.54 29.88 -0.89
CA SER A 135 15.85 30.46 -2.18
C SER A 135 16.64 31.75 -1.93
N PRO A 136 17.82 31.96 -2.53
CA PRO A 136 18.44 33.28 -2.49
C PRO A 136 17.52 34.23 -3.25
N THR A 137 16.93 35.15 -2.49
CA THR A 137 16.24 36.33 -2.97
C THR A 137 17.25 37.47 -2.90
N GLY A 138 17.30 38.27 -3.95
CA GLY A 138 18.08 39.51 -4.05
C GLY A 138 19.44 39.32 -4.72
N GLU A 139 19.96 40.25 -5.48
CA GLU A 139 19.54 41.61 -5.80
C GLU A 139 20.55 42.10 -6.85
N ALA A 140 20.08 42.93 -7.77
CA ALA A 140 20.75 44.12 -8.31
C ALA A 140 22.28 44.08 -8.53
N GLU A 141 22.71 44.06 -9.79
CA GLU A 141 23.38 45.19 -10.50
C GLU A 141 23.48 44.89 -12.00
#